data_AF-A0A7J9FI94-F1
#
_entry.id   AF-A0A7J9FI94-F1
#
_cell.length_a   1.000
_cell.length_b   1.000
_cell.length_c   1.000
_cell.angle_alpha   90.00
_cell.angle_beta   90.00
_cell.angle_gamma   90.00
#
_symmetry.space_group_name_H-M   'P 1'
#
loop_
_entity.id
_entity.type
_entity.pdbx_description
1 polymer ?
#
loop_
_entity_poly.entity_id
_entity_poly.type
_entity_poly.pdbx_seq_one_letter_code
_entity_poly.pdbx_strand_id
1 'polypeptide(L)' 'MSFPSVLQAFTSIFETGSMSNKCCGELVVLRILCHSALVKRTLENPLFKDLSPASIIAKSIQTWNNCLALINSPSPSA' A
#
# COMPACT_ATOMS: atom_id res chain seq x y z
N MET A 1 -16.20 9.23 7.54
CA MET A 1 -16.73 8.95 6.18
C MET A 1 -16.36 7.52 5.84
N SER A 2 -17.34 6.64 5.69
CA SER A 2 -17.15 5.27 5.21
C SER A 2 -16.81 5.34 3.72
N PHE A 3 -15.65 4.81 3.33
CA PHE A 3 -15.21 4.75 1.93
C PHE A 3 -16.09 3.70 1.20
N PRO A 4 -17.03 4.09 0.32
CA PRO A 4 -17.97 3.16 -0.32
C PRO A 4 -17.26 2.00 -1.05
N SER A 5 -16.05 2.27 -1.53
CA SER A 5 -15.20 1.33 -2.26
C SER A 5 -14.50 0.31 -1.37
N VAL A 6 -14.23 0.67 -0.11
CA VAL A 6 -13.72 -0.30 0.89
C VAL A 6 -14.81 -1.29 1.24
N LEU A 7 -16.04 -0.81 1.44
CA LEU A 7 -17.19 -1.68 1.72
C LEU A 7 -17.50 -2.58 0.51
N GLN A 8 -17.50 -2.04 -0.71
CA GLN A 8 -17.67 -2.86 -1.92
C GLN A 8 -16.55 -3.90 -2.09
N ALA A 9 -15.30 -3.56 -1.75
CA ALA A 9 -14.21 -4.53 -1.77
C ALA A 9 -14.47 -5.69 -0.80
N PHE A 10 -14.89 -5.39 0.43
CA PHE A 10 -15.26 -6.42 1.42
C PHE A 10 -16.38 -7.32 0.89
N THR A 11 -17.48 -6.75 0.40
CA THR A 11 -18.59 -7.53 -0.16
C THR A 11 -18.13 -8.39 -1.35
N SER A 12 -17.34 -7.82 -2.26
CA SER A 12 -16.84 -8.55 -3.44
C SER A 12 -15.97 -9.74 -3.08
N ILE A 13 -15.10 -9.62 -2.07
CA ILE A 13 -14.24 -10.72 -1.60
C ILE A 13 -15.05 -11.93 -1.15
N PHE A 14 -16.22 -11.72 -0.53
CA PHE A 14 -17.04 -12.82 0.01
C PHE A 14 -18.17 -13.28 -0.92
N GLU A 15 -18.67 -12.42 -1.80
CA GLU A 15 -19.89 -12.73 -2.57
C GLU A 15 -19.64 -12.95 -4.07
N THR A 16 -18.87 -12.07 -4.74
CA THR A 16 -18.85 -12.02 -6.21
C THR A 16 -17.49 -12.23 -6.83
N GLY A 17 -16.40 -12.11 -6.07
CA GLY A 17 -15.01 -12.16 -6.56
C GLY A 17 -14.66 -11.09 -7.59
N SER A 18 -15.59 -10.19 -7.92
CA SER A 18 -15.48 -9.21 -9.00
C SER A 18 -15.65 -7.79 -8.46
N MET A 19 -14.67 -6.93 -8.76
CA MET A 19 -14.66 -5.52 -8.38
C MET A 19 -14.67 -4.62 -9.61
N SER A 20 -15.33 -3.46 -9.50
CA SER A 20 -15.24 -2.43 -10.54
C SER A 20 -13.81 -1.84 -10.63
N ASN A 21 -13.38 -1.47 -11.85
CA ASN A 21 -12.09 -0.79 -12.07
C ASN A 21 -11.92 0.45 -11.19
N LYS A 22 -13.01 1.19 -10.96
CA LYS A 22 -13.03 2.34 -10.06
C LYS A 22 -12.65 1.93 -8.62
N CYS A 23 -13.33 0.94 -8.05
CA CYS A 23 -13.04 0.50 -6.69
C CYS A 23 -11.64 -0.14 -6.59
N CYS A 24 -11.18 -0.83 -7.63
CA CYS A 24 -9.81 -1.33 -7.71
C CYS A 24 -8.79 -0.17 -7.66
N GLY A 25 -9.00 0.89 -8.46
CA GLY A 25 -8.17 2.09 -8.42
C GLY A 25 -8.16 2.78 -7.05
N GLU A 26 -9.33 2.91 -6.40
CA GLU A 26 -9.43 3.47 -5.06
C GLU A 26 -8.71 2.62 -3.99
N LEU A 27 -8.75 1.29 -4.10
CA LEU A 27 -7.96 0.41 -3.23
C LEU A 27 -6.45 0.60 -3.41
N VAL A 28 -5.97 0.81 -4.64
CA VAL A 28 -4.54 1.10 -4.89
C VAL A 28 -4.14 2.43 -4.25
N VAL A 29 -4.98 3.46 -4.38
CA VAL A 29 -4.76 4.77 -3.74
C VAL A 29 -4.66 4.64 -2.21
N LEU A 30 -5.53 3.83 -1.60
CA LEU A 30 -5.48 3.59 -0.15
C LEU A 30 -4.13 2.99 0.30
N ARG A 31 -3.55 2.06 -0.47
CA ARG A 31 -2.21 1.51 -0.15
C ARG A 31 -1.13 2.59 -0.14
N ILE A 32 -1.16 3.50 -1.12
CA ILE A 32 -0.20 4.61 -1.22
C ILE A 32 -0.35 5.58 -0.04
N LEU A 33 -1.59 5.89 0.36
CA LEU A 33 -1.86 6.75 1.51
C LEU A 33 -1.32 6.14 2.81
N CYS A 34 -1.57 4.84 3.05
CA CYS A 34 -1.04 4.13 4.22
C CYS A 34 0.49 4.10 4.21
N HIS A 35 1.12 3.81 3.06
CA HIS A 35 2.57 3.82 2.94
C HIS A 35 3.15 5.20 3.27
N SER A 36 2.57 6.26 2.71
CA SER A 36 3.02 7.64 2.94
C SER A 36 2.89 8.05 4.41
N ALA A 37 1.79 7.65 5.08
CA ALA A 37 1.60 7.88 6.50
C ALA A 37 2.66 7.15 7.35
N LEU A 38 3.04 5.92 6.98
CA LEU A 38 4.09 5.18 7.65
C LEU A 38 5.46 5.84 7.50
N VAL A 39 5.79 6.34 6.30
CA VAL A 39 7.05 7.09 6.06
C VAL A 39 7.09 8.34 6.93
N LYS A 40 6.01 9.11 6.96
CA LYS A 40 5.91 10.31 7.81
C LYS A 40 6.14 9.95 9.27
N ARG A 41 5.48 8.91 9.78
CA ARG A 41 5.66 8.45 11.17
C ARG A 41 7.07 7.97 11.46
N THR A 42 7.76 7.41 10.46
CA THR A 42 9.16 6.98 10.57
C THR A 42 10.09 8.20 10.70
N LEU A 43 9.86 9.24 9.90
CA LEU A 43 10.61 10.50 9.96
C LEU A 43 10.46 11.22 11.31
N GLU A 44 9.27 11.14 11.91
CA GLU A 44 8.97 11.75 13.21
C GLU A 44 9.44 10.90 14.41
N ASN A 45 9.82 9.64 14.18
CA ASN A 45 10.13 8.71 15.26
C ASN A 45 11.59 8.90 15.75
N PRO A 46 11.81 9.19 17.06
CA PRO A 46 13.14 9.40 17.63
C PRO A 46 14.10 8.23 17.45
N LEU A 47 13.60 7.00 17.24
CA LEU A 47 14.43 5.83 16.98
C LEU A 47 15.22 5.92 15.68
N PHE A 48 14.77 6.73 14.72
CA PHE A 48 15.43 6.91 13.42
C PHE A 48 16.11 8.27 13.28
N LYS A 49 16.28 9.01 14.39
CA LYS A 49 16.84 10.38 14.41
C LYS A 49 18.24 10.51 13.80
N ASP A 50 19.03 9.43 13.84
CA ASP A 50 20.41 9.41 13.35
C ASP A 50 20.48 9.14 11.84
N LEU A 51 19.35 8.78 11.21
CA LEU A 51 19.25 8.60 9.77
C LEU A 51 18.84 9.91 9.10
N SER A 52 19.43 10.21 7.95
CA SER A 52 18.98 11.36 7.16
C SER A 52 17.58 11.11 6.59
N PRO A 53 16.71 12.16 6.50
CA PRO A 53 15.40 12.05 5.87
C PRO A 53 15.48 11.49 4.44
N ALA A 54 16.50 11.89 3.67
CA ALA A 54 16.74 11.40 2.32
C ALA A 54 16.98 9.88 2.29
N SER A 55 17.76 9.35 3.25
CA SER A 55 18.02 7.91 3.36
C SER A 55 16.75 7.12 3.71
N ILE A 56 15.91 7.65 4.59
CA ILE A 56 14.63 7.03 4.98
C ILE A 56 13.69 6.97 3.76
N ILE A 57 13.55 8.07 3.03
CA ILE A 57 12.69 8.15 1.84
C ILE A 57 13.21 7.19 0.75
N ALA A 58 14.51 7.19 0.46
CA ALA A 58 15.10 6.31 -0.55
C ALA A 58 14.87 4.82 -0.22
N LYS A 59 15.10 4.42 1.04
CA LYS A 59 14.82 3.05 1.49
C LYS A 59 13.34 2.71 1.43
N SER A 60 12.45 3.65 1.72
CA SER A 60 11.01 3.44 1.63
C SER A 60 10.57 3.19 0.19
N ILE A 61 11.05 4.00 -0.76
CA ILE A 61 10.76 3.83 -2.19
C ILE A 61 11.29 2.49 -2.69
N GLN A 62 12.52 2.13 -2.31
CA GLN A 62 13.10 0.82 -2.64
C GLN A 62 12.23 -0.32 -2.11
N THR A 63 11.79 -0.23 -0.86
CA THR A 63 10.94 -1.25 -0.23
C THR A 63 9.58 -1.36 -0.93
N TRP A 64 8.96 -0.23 -1.28
CA TRP A 64 7.71 -0.20 -2.03
C TRP A 64 7.85 -0.89 -3.40
N ASN A 65 8.91 -0.58 -4.15
CA ASN A 65 9.16 -1.19 -5.45
C ASN A 65 9.39 -2.71 -5.35
N ASN A 66 10.10 -3.17 -4.31
CA ASN A 66 10.27 -4.60 -4.05
C ASN A 66 8.92 -5.29 -3.77
N CYS A 67 8.05 -4.67 -2.96
CA CYS A 67 6.71 -5.19 -2.72
C CYS A 67 5.87 -5.25 -4.00
N LEU A 68 5.92 -4.23 -4.85
CA LEU A 68 5.23 -4.24 -6.15
C LEU A 68 5.76 -5.35 -7.06
N ALA A 69 7.08 -5.57 -7.10
CA ALA A 69 7.68 -6.64 -7.89
C ALA A 69 7.20 -8.03 -7.42
N LEU A 70 7.06 -8.23 -6.10
CA LEU A 70 6.53 -9.49 -5.55
C LEU A 70 5.06 -9.72 -5.92
N ILE A 71 4.22 -8.68 -5.88
CA ILE A 71 2.79 -8.79 -6.26
C ILE A 71 2.62 -9.08 -7.74
N ASN A 72 3.45 -8.46 -8.58
CA ASN A 72 3.40 -8.62 -10.04
C ASN A 72 4.16 -9.87 -10.52
N SER A 73 4.90 -10.53 -9.64
CA SER A 73 5.56 -11.79 -9.96
C SER A 73 4.48 -12.84 -10.24
N PRO A 74 4.54 -13.56 -11.37
CA PRO A 74 3.64 -14.68 -11.59
C PRO A 74 3.84 -15.67 -10.44
N SER A 75 2.78 -15.92 -9.68
CA SER A 75 2.80 -16.94 -8.65
C SER A 75 3.33 -18.22 -9.29
N PRO A 76 4.32 -18.93 -8.69
CA PRO A 76 4.64 -20.27 -9.13
C PRO A 76 3.34 -21.05 -8.99
N SER A 77 2.73 -21.35 -10.14
CA SER A 77 1.54 -22.17 -10.19
C SER A 77 1.98 -23.54 -9.70
N ALA A 78 1.51 -23.93 -8.52
CA ALA A 78 1.62 -25.28 -7.99
C ALA A 78 0.42 -26.10 -8.46
#